data_AF-A0A7X9MKS1-F1
#
_entry.id   AF-A0A7X9MKS1-F1
#
_cell.length_a   1.000
_cell.length_b   1.000
_cell.length_c   1.000
_cell.angle_alpha   90.00
_cell.angle_beta   90.00
_cell.angle_gamma   90.00
#
_symmetry.space_group_name_H-M   'P 1'
#
loop_
_entity.id
_entity.type
_entity.pdbx_description
1 polymer ?
#
loop_
_entity_poly.entity_id
_entity_poly.type
_entity_poly.pdbx_seq_one_letter_code
_entity_poly.pdbx_strand_id
1 'polypeptide(L)'
;MFASLEHHRITGIEHAFDVLNDNRTHRQPVKRRRPPIPDEHRSSVNPSNEPPAETGNDRRPEPSRGAPIFVDLSPAAFRAHLPQLLAVYVAAMRYPRGTEQHRAPMWSEHAGRAGWQAVAVALPEDPGTFVGIAYGYRGDPHQWWNQQVRTGMRHTGRTQDYIESVLGDYFELTELHVRPDIQGLGLGRSLLYRLLRDRTERTVLLSTPEVPGEDNRAWRLYRSFGFVDVVRRFVFTGDARPFAVLGRTLPLEPHLAPPASTGPS
;
A
#
# COMPACT_ATOMS: atom_id res chain seq x y z
N MET A 1 -43.51 -15.36 16.71
CA MET A 1 -43.09 -16.71 16.26
C MET A 1 -41.86 -16.51 15.40
N PHE A 2 -40.75 -17.13 15.80
CA PHE A 2 -39.39 -16.92 15.31
C PHE A 2 -39.18 -17.35 13.85
N ALA A 3 -38.28 -16.64 13.16
CA ALA A 3 -37.23 -17.17 12.28
C ALA A 3 -36.38 -15.95 11.84
N SER A 4 -35.40 -15.50 12.62
CA SER A 4 -33.99 -15.94 12.54
C SER A 4 -33.61 -16.49 11.17
N LEU A 5 -33.07 -15.62 10.32
CA LEU A 5 -32.22 -16.00 9.20
C LEU A 5 -30.85 -15.41 9.47
N GLU A 6 -30.10 -16.15 10.30
CA GLU A 6 -28.65 -16.21 10.23
C GLU A 6 -28.26 -16.28 8.76
N HIS A 7 -27.68 -15.21 8.23
CA HIS A 7 -27.08 -15.28 6.91
C HIS A 7 -25.88 -16.22 7.02
N HIS A 8 -26.10 -17.42 6.50
CA HIS A 8 -25.09 -18.40 6.21
C HIS A 8 -23.83 -17.73 5.66
N ARG A 9 -22.70 -18.15 6.23
CA ARG A 9 -21.38 -18.10 5.60
C ARG A 9 -21.55 -18.26 4.09
N ILE A 10 -21.29 -17.19 3.34
CA ILE A 10 -20.91 -17.33 1.94
C ILE A 10 -19.51 -17.94 1.99
N THR A 11 -19.45 -19.27 1.97
CA THR A 11 -18.24 -20.02 1.65
C THR A 11 -17.78 -19.56 0.26
N GLY A 12 -16.67 -18.81 0.20
CA GLY A 12 -16.06 -18.39 -1.08
C GLY A 12 -15.60 -16.94 -1.20
N ILE A 13 -15.72 -16.10 -0.17
CA ILE A 13 -15.15 -14.74 -0.18
C ILE A 13 -14.21 -14.59 1.02
N GLU A 14 -12.94 -14.94 0.80
CA GLU A 14 -11.84 -14.58 1.70
C GLU A 14 -11.63 -13.05 1.62
N HIS A 15 -11.63 -12.39 2.78
CA HIS A 15 -11.56 -10.94 2.88
C HIS A 15 -10.23 -10.34 2.38
N ALA A 16 -10.26 -9.01 2.28
CA ALA A 16 -9.34 -8.03 1.70
C ALA A 16 -7.82 -8.18 1.87
N PHE A 17 -7.29 -9.18 2.58
CA PHE A 17 -5.84 -9.30 2.81
C PHE A 17 -5.21 -10.65 2.47
N ASP A 18 -6.01 -11.67 2.11
CA ASP A 18 -5.48 -12.98 1.69
C ASP A 18 -5.86 -13.38 0.27
N VAL A 19 -4.86 -13.43 -0.61
CA VAL A 19 -4.78 -14.37 -1.75
C VAL A 19 -3.28 -14.67 -1.92
N LEU A 20 -2.89 -15.88 -1.50
CA LEU A 20 -1.64 -16.61 -1.81
C LEU A 20 -0.36 -16.21 -1.06
N ASN A 21 -0.02 -16.99 -0.04
CA ASN A 21 1.37 -17.35 0.25
C ASN A 21 1.45 -18.79 0.74
N ASP A 22 1.14 -19.76 -0.13
CA ASP A 22 1.60 -21.13 0.07
C ASP A 22 2.95 -21.30 -0.61
N ASN A 23 4.00 -21.34 0.21
CA ASN A 23 5.25 -22.01 -0.12
C ASN A 23 5.96 -22.41 1.17
N ARG A 24 5.46 -23.46 1.82
CA ARG A 24 6.32 -24.32 2.62
C ARG A 24 7.16 -25.19 1.69
N THR A 25 8.45 -24.93 1.61
CA THR A 25 9.43 -26.01 1.40
C THR A 25 10.47 -25.97 2.49
N HIS A 26 10.44 -27.02 3.32
CA HIS A 26 11.53 -27.42 4.19
C HIS A 26 12.84 -27.51 3.38
N ARG A 27 13.86 -26.75 3.78
CA ARG A 27 15.25 -27.07 3.43
C ARG A 27 15.95 -27.65 4.65
N GLN A 28 16.24 -28.95 4.59
CA GLN A 28 17.23 -29.62 5.43
C GLN A 28 18.65 -29.12 5.09
N PRO A 29 19.61 -29.16 6.03
CA PRO A 29 20.97 -28.69 5.81
C PRO A 29 21.79 -29.71 5.00
N VAL A 30 22.33 -29.29 3.85
CA VAL A 30 23.23 -30.11 3.03
C VAL A 30 24.65 -30.01 3.58
N LYS A 31 25.21 -31.17 3.95
CA LYS A 31 26.60 -31.37 4.39
C LYS A 31 27.59 -30.98 3.30
N ARG A 32 28.62 -30.21 3.67
CA ARG A 32 29.79 -29.88 2.83
C ARG A 32 30.58 -31.14 2.48
N ARG A 33 30.88 -31.33 1.19
CA ARG A 33 31.97 -32.19 0.70
C ARG A 33 32.85 -31.40 -0.27
N ARG A 34 34.15 -31.32 0.02
CA ARG A 34 35.22 -30.88 -0.90
C ARG A 34 35.52 -31.99 -1.91
N PRO A 35 35.93 -31.63 -3.14
CA PRO A 35 37.10 -32.30 -3.75
C PRO A 35 37.97 -31.29 -4.56
N PRO A 36 38.99 -31.70 -5.35
CA PRO A 36 40.40 -31.53 -5.01
C PRO A 36 41.16 -30.54 -5.92
N ILE A 37 42.40 -30.24 -5.53
CA ILE A 37 43.41 -29.46 -6.26
C ILE A 37 43.94 -30.25 -7.47
N PRO A 38 44.31 -29.56 -8.56
CA PRO A 38 45.57 -29.90 -9.24
C PRO A 38 46.46 -28.70 -9.58
N ASP A 39 47.75 -29.05 -9.71
CA ASP A 39 48.98 -28.25 -9.77
C ASP A 39 49.20 -27.33 -10.99
N GLU A 40 50.16 -26.42 -10.76
CA GLU A 40 50.78 -25.41 -11.61
C GLU A 40 51.42 -25.95 -12.90
N HIS A 41 51.48 -25.11 -13.96
CA HIS A 41 52.75 -24.74 -14.62
C HIS A 41 52.59 -23.60 -15.65
N ARG A 42 53.31 -22.49 -15.37
CA ARG A 42 54.05 -21.55 -16.24
C ARG A 42 53.52 -21.14 -17.64
N SER A 43 53.37 -19.83 -17.87
CA SER A 43 54.42 -18.99 -18.53
C SER A 43 54.00 -17.52 -18.68
N SER A 44 54.96 -16.63 -18.47
CA SER A 44 54.94 -15.16 -18.61
C SER A 44 54.72 -14.68 -20.06
N VAL A 45 54.12 -13.49 -20.25
CA VAL A 45 54.58 -12.35 -21.10
C VAL A 45 53.64 -11.12 -20.86
N ASN A 46 54.21 -9.95 -20.53
CA ASN A 46 53.63 -8.59 -20.69
C ASN A 46 54.29 -7.96 -21.95
N PRO A 47 53.76 -6.93 -22.67
CA PRO A 47 53.16 -5.71 -22.10
C PRO A 47 52.04 -4.97 -22.91
N SER A 48 51.45 -3.94 -22.27
CA SER A 48 50.92 -2.64 -22.75
C SER A 48 50.06 -2.49 -24.03
N ASN A 49 48.82 -1.98 -23.87
CA ASN A 49 48.30 -0.81 -24.58
C ASN A 49 46.89 -0.39 -24.08
N GLU A 50 46.82 0.72 -23.33
CA GLU A 50 45.59 1.49 -23.09
C GLU A 50 45.40 2.55 -24.20
N PRO A 51 44.20 2.73 -24.75
CA PRO A 51 43.83 3.96 -25.44
C PRO A 51 43.20 4.98 -24.47
N PRO A 52 43.31 6.29 -24.75
CA PRO A 52 43.02 7.35 -23.79
C PRO A 52 41.52 7.56 -23.54
N ALA A 53 41.22 8.08 -22.34
CA ALA A 53 39.91 8.49 -21.90
C ALA A 53 39.37 9.68 -22.72
N GLU A 54 38.35 9.42 -23.53
CA GLU A 54 37.50 10.49 -24.07
C GLU A 54 36.56 11.00 -22.97
N THR A 55 36.89 12.17 -22.45
CA THR A 55 36.03 12.96 -21.56
C THR A 55 34.96 13.68 -22.38
N GLY A 56 34.05 12.90 -22.97
CA GLY A 56 32.79 13.40 -23.51
C GLY A 56 31.75 13.46 -22.39
N ASN A 57 31.59 14.63 -21.76
CA ASN A 57 30.44 14.91 -20.89
C ASN A 57 29.18 15.08 -21.76
N ASP A 58 28.75 14.00 -22.40
CA ASP A 58 27.45 13.91 -23.06
C ASP A 58 26.41 13.58 -21.99
N ARG A 59 26.16 14.55 -21.10
CA ARG A 59 24.93 14.54 -20.29
C ARG A 59 23.79 14.83 -21.25
N ARG A 60 23.28 13.76 -21.85
CA ARG A 60 21.94 13.75 -22.43
C ARG A 60 21.01 14.48 -21.45
N PRO A 61 20.33 15.55 -21.85
CA PRO A 61 19.45 16.27 -20.93
C PRO A 61 18.45 15.26 -20.37
N GLU A 62 18.45 15.09 -19.05
CA GLU A 62 17.40 14.36 -18.35
C GLU A 62 16.08 15.01 -18.80
N PRO A 63 15.14 14.25 -19.39
CA PRO A 63 13.86 14.82 -19.77
C PRO A 63 13.27 15.44 -18.51
N SER A 64 12.97 16.73 -18.56
CA SER A 64 12.27 17.43 -17.50
C SER A 64 10.96 16.67 -17.25
N ARG A 65 10.93 15.80 -16.25
CA ARG A 65 9.70 15.11 -15.87
C ARG A 65 8.76 16.20 -15.42
N GLY A 66 7.68 16.41 -16.18
CA GLY A 66 6.67 17.39 -15.81
C GLY A 66 6.07 17.05 -14.43
N ALA A 67 5.21 17.91 -13.93
CA ALA A 67 4.51 17.65 -12.68
C ALA A 67 3.61 16.40 -12.79
N PRO A 68 3.55 15.53 -11.77
CA PRO A 68 2.59 14.42 -11.72
C PRO A 68 1.14 14.90 -11.81
N ILE A 69 0.29 14.14 -12.50
CA ILE A 69 -1.11 14.48 -12.74
C ILE A 69 -1.99 13.68 -11.78
N PHE A 70 -2.66 14.36 -10.86
CA PHE A 70 -3.57 13.74 -9.89
C PHE A 70 -5.03 13.85 -10.34
N VAL A 71 -5.71 12.71 -10.38
CA VAL A 71 -7.08 12.59 -10.88
C VAL A 71 -7.99 12.05 -9.77
N ASP A 72 -9.05 12.80 -9.45
CA ASP A 72 -10.09 12.30 -8.57
C ASP A 72 -11.03 11.43 -9.40
N LEU A 73 -11.19 10.16 -9.01
CA LEU A 73 -11.94 9.19 -9.80
C LEU A 73 -13.40 9.13 -9.34
N SER A 74 -14.33 9.19 -10.30
CA SER A 74 -15.71 8.77 -10.04
C SER A 74 -15.79 7.25 -9.88
N PRO A 75 -16.84 6.70 -9.24
CA PRO A 75 -17.03 5.25 -9.14
C PRO A 75 -17.03 4.55 -10.51
N ALA A 76 -17.62 5.18 -11.53
CA ALA A 76 -17.63 4.63 -12.89
C ALA A 76 -16.24 4.62 -13.51
N ALA A 77 -15.48 5.71 -13.38
CA ALA A 77 -14.09 5.78 -13.86
C ALA A 77 -13.21 4.77 -13.14
N PHE A 78 -13.32 4.66 -11.81
CA PHE A 78 -12.58 3.67 -11.03
C PHE A 78 -12.83 2.24 -11.49
N ARG A 79 -14.10 1.87 -11.76
CA ARG A 79 -14.45 0.55 -12.30
C ARG A 79 -13.90 0.35 -13.72
N ALA A 80 -13.93 1.37 -14.57
CA ALA A 80 -13.36 1.30 -15.92
C ALA A 80 -11.83 1.12 -15.91
N HIS A 81 -11.14 1.72 -14.94
CA HIS A 81 -9.68 1.63 -14.79
C HIS A 81 -9.21 0.52 -13.83
N LEU A 82 -10.13 -0.31 -13.33
CA LEU A 82 -9.83 -1.31 -12.30
C LEU A 82 -8.65 -2.25 -12.65
N PRO A 83 -8.51 -2.77 -13.88
CA PRO A 83 -7.37 -3.61 -14.24
C PRO A 83 -6.02 -2.91 -14.05
N GLN A 84 -5.94 -1.64 -14.40
CA GLN A 84 -4.73 -0.82 -14.28
C GLN A 84 -4.42 -0.48 -12.82
N LEU A 85 -5.43 -0.10 -12.04
CA LEU A 85 -5.28 0.21 -10.62
C LEU A 85 -4.84 -1.03 -9.82
N LEU A 86 -5.40 -2.19 -10.14
CA LEU A 86 -5.00 -3.46 -9.53
C LEU A 86 -3.58 -3.88 -9.94
N ALA A 87 -3.14 -3.57 -11.16
CA ALA A 87 -1.75 -3.79 -11.55
C ALA A 87 -0.76 -2.98 -10.70
N VAL A 88 -1.11 -1.75 -10.30
CA VAL A 88 -0.32 -0.95 -9.34
C VAL A 88 -0.28 -1.63 -7.97
N TYR A 89 -1.42 -2.09 -7.45
CA TYR A 89 -1.52 -2.81 -6.19
C TYR A 89 -0.66 -4.08 -6.18
N VAL A 90 -0.79 -4.94 -7.20
CA VAL A 90 -0.02 -6.19 -7.32
C VAL A 90 1.47 -5.91 -7.39
N ALA A 91 1.88 -4.89 -8.16
CA ALA A 91 3.28 -4.50 -8.25
C ALA A 91 3.82 -3.95 -6.91
N ALA A 92 3.08 -3.06 -6.25
CA ALA A 92 3.47 -2.44 -4.99
C ALA A 92 3.63 -3.46 -3.85
N MET A 93 2.70 -4.41 -3.78
CA MET A 93 2.67 -5.45 -2.75
C MET A 93 3.51 -6.68 -3.10
N ARG A 94 4.06 -6.75 -4.32
CA ARG A 94 4.81 -7.90 -4.86
C ARG A 94 4.00 -9.20 -4.86
N TYR A 95 2.70 -9.10 -5.16
CA TYR A 95 1.84 -10.27 -5.29
C TYR A 95 2.07 -10.99 -6.62
N PRO A 96 1.78 -12.30 -6.69
CA PRO A 96 1.74 -13.04 -7.95
C PRO A 96 0.79 -12.40 -8.96
N ARG A 97 1.07 -12.57 -10.26
CA ARG A 97 0.11 -12.26 -11.32
C ARG A 97 -1.17 -13.09 -11.13
N GLY A 98 -2.32 -12.51 -11.45
CA GLY A 98 -3.63 -13.14 -11.25
C GLY A 98 -4.32 -12.74 -9.93
N THR A 99 -3.59 -12.21 -8.94
CA THR A 99 -4.19 -11.66 -7.71
C THR A 99 -5.22 -10.56 -8.02
N GLU A 100 -5.00 -9.79 -9.08
CA GLU A 100 -5.94 -8.78 -9.56
C GLU A 100 -7.36 -9.33 -9.81
N GLN A 101 -7.49 -10.55 -10.36
CA GLN A 101 -8.79 -11.14 -10.72
C GLN A 101 -9.64 -11.42 -9.48
N HIS A 102 -9.00 -11.84 -8.40
CA HIS A 102 -9.68 -12.11 -7.12
C HIS A 102 -10.02 -10.83 -6.35
N ARG A 103 -9.26 -9.75 -6.54
CA ARG A 103 -9.47 -8.48 -5.85
C ARG A 103 -10.47 -7.57 -6.56
N ALA A 104 -10.63 -7.72 -7.86
CA ALA A 104 -11.51 -6.88 -8.67
C ALA A 104 -12.97 -6.80 -8.17
N PRO A 105 -13.67 -7.91 -7.85
CA PRO A 105 -15.05 -7.82 -7.37
C PRO A 105 -15.19 -7.00 -6.08
N MET A 106 -14.25 -7.19 -5.15
CA MET A 106 -14.24 -6.48 -3.86
C MET A 106 -13.96 -4.98 -4.04
N TRP A 107 -12.92 -4.60 -4.79
CA TRP A 107 -12.65 -3.19 -5.05
C TRP A 107 -13.82 -2.52 -5.79
N SER A 108 -14.46 -3.24 -6.72
CA SER A 108 -15.65 -2.78 -7.43
C SER A 108 -16.83 -2.56 -6.46
N GLU A 109 -17.06 -3.44 -5.49
CA GLU A 109 -18.08 -3.26 -4.45
C GLU A 109 -17.80 -2.03 -3.57
N HIS A 110 -16.54 -1.82 -3.15
CA HIS A 110 -16.14 -0.66 -2.35
C HIS A 110 -16.56 0.67 -2.99
N ALA A 111 -16.50 0.78 -4.32
CA ALA A 111 -16.90 1.97 -5.05
C ALA A 111 -18.40 2.32 -4.94
N GLY A 112 -19.23 1.44 -4.38
CA GLY A 112 -20.63 1.71 -4.06
C GLY A 112 -20.88 2.15 -2.61
N ARG A 113 -19.86 2.20 -1.75
CA ARG A 113 -20.02 2.48 -0.31
C ARG A 113 -20.17 3.97 -0.01
N ALA A 114 -20.83 4.27 1.10
CA ALA A 114 -21.07 5.64 1.53
C ALA A 114 -19.76 6.40 1.77
N GLY A 115 -19.70 7.65 1.28
CA GLY A 115 -18.53 8.51 1.44
C GLY A 115 -17.28 8.02 0.69
N TRP A 116 -17.41 7.08 -0.26
CA TRP A 116 -16.31 6.58 -1.08
C TRP A 116 -15.62 7.69 -1.87
N GLN A 117 -14.30 7.65 -1.91
CA GLN A 117 -13.47 8.57 -2.70
C GLN A 117 -12.17 7.87 -3.13
N ALA A 118 -11.71 8.18 -4.34
CA ALA A 118 -10.44 7.69 -4.86
C ALA A 118 -9.68 8.80 -5.58
N VAL A 119 -8.35 8.78 -5.43
CA VAL A 119 -7.41 9.65 -6.13
C VAL A 119 -6.37 8.76 -6.79
N ALA A 120 -6.21 8.87 -8.11
CA ALA A 120 -5.13 8.24 -8.86
C ALA A 120 -4.08 9.28 -9.26
N VAL A 121 -2.88 8.80 -9.59
CA VAL A 121 -1.81 9.63 -10.13
C VAL A 121 -1.22 9.00 -11.38
N ALA A 122 -1.00 9.82 -12.41
CA ALA A 122 -0.28 9.48 -13.63
C ALA A 122 0.96 10.38 -13.78
N LEU A 123 1.88 9.98 -14.65
CA LEU A 123 3.04 10.81 -15.01
C LEU A 123 2.72 11.57 -16.31
N PRO A 124 3.27 12.78 -16.51
CA PRO A 124 2.95 13.59 -17.67
C PRO A 124 3.45 13.00 -19.00
N GLU A 125 4.50 12.19 -18.96
CA GLU A 125 4.98 11.43 -20.12
C GLU A 125 3.99 10.36 -20.60
N ASP A 126 3.09 9.89 -19.72
CA ASP A 126 2.03 8.95 -20.06
C ASP A 126 0.79 9.18 -19.17
N PRO A 127 -0.01 10.23 -19.47
CA PRO A 127 -1.15 10.61 -18.65
C PRO A 127 -2.27 9.56 -18.60
N GLY A 128 -2.28 8.62 -19.56
CA GLY A 128 -3.22 7.50 -19.60
C GLY A 128 -2.84 6.35 -18.67
N THR A 129 -1.62 6.37 -18.10
CA THR A 129 -1.11 5.32 -17.23
C THR A 129 -1.04 5.73 -15.77
N PHE A 130 -1.95 5.17 -14.95
CA PHE A 130 -1.86 5.34 -13.51
C PHE A 130 -0.68 4.59 -12.91
N VAL A 131 0.06 5.31 -12.07
CA VAL A 131 1.25 4.83 -11.37
C VAL A 131 1.06 4.80 -9.85
N GLY A 132 -0.05 5.33 -9.35
CA GLY A 132 -0.43 5.29 -7.94
C GLY A 132 -1.94 5.47 -7.76
N ILE A 133 -2.45 4.99 -6.63
CA ILE A 133 -3.86 5.04 -6.24
C ILE A 133 -3.97 5.15 -4.72
N ALA A 134 -4.90 5.96 -4.25
CA ALA A 134 -5.39 5.90 -2.90
C ALA A 134 -6.93 5.95 -2.91
N TYR A 135 -7.58 5.10 -2.12
CA TYR A 135 -9.02 5.20 -1.95
C TYR A 135 -9.45 4.76 -0.56
N GLY A 136 -10.64 5.20 -0.20
CA GLY A 136 -11.31 4.80 1.03
C GLY A 136 -12.78 5.17 1.01
N TYR A 137 -13.47 4.88 2.10
CA TYR A 137 -14.89 5.19 2.29
C TYR A 137 -15.18 5.43 3.77
N ARG A 138 -16.38 5.95 4.07
CA ARG A 138 -16.81 6.09 5.46
C ARG A 138 -17.02 4.70 6.06
N GLY A 139 -16.41 4.46 7.21
CA GLY A 139 -16.51 3.19 7.90
C GLY A 139 -17.91 2.93 8.45
N ASP A 140 -18.29 1.65 8.52
CA ASP A 140 -19.60 1.22 9.00
C ASP A 140 -19.45 0.19 10.14
N PRO A 141 -20.21 0.31 11.26
CA PRO A 141 -20.10 -0.60 12.38
C PRO A 141 -20.48 -2.06 12.07
N HIS A 142 -21.23 -2.31 11.00
CA HIS A 142 -21.62 -3.65 10.55
C HIS A 142 -20.58 -4.27 9.61
N GLN A 143 -19.58 -3.52 9.15
CA GLN A 143 -18.49 -4.07 8.35
C GLN A 143 -17.59 -4.95 9.21
N TRP A 144 -17.17 -6.08 8.63
CA TRP A 144 -16.29 -7.04 9.28
C TRP A 144 -15.02 -6.40 9.85
N TRP A 145 -14.35 -5.54 9.07
CA TRP A 145 -13.12 -4.88 9.51
C TRP A 145 -13.35 -4.06 10.78
N ASN A 146 -14.44 -3.29 10.86
CA ASN A 146 -14.79 -2.52 12.05
C ASN A 146 -14.94 -3.43 13.29
N GLN A 147 -15.66 -4.54 13.15
CA GLN A 147 -15.88 -5.50 14.23
C GLN A 147 -14.55 -6.13 14.72
N GLN A 148 -13.63 -6.42 13.80
CA GLN A 148 -12.29 -6.92 14.14
C GLN A 148 -11.49 -5.88 14.94
N VAL A 149 -11.47 -4.62 14.51
CA VAL A 149 -10.75 -3.56 15.22
C VAL A 149 -11.37 -3.29 16.59
N ARG A 150 -12.70 -3.22 16.70
CA ARG A 150 -13.39 -3.11 18.00
C ARG A 150 -12.98 -4.23 18.95
N THR A 151 -12.91 -5.46 18.46
CA THR A 151 -12.45 -6.62 19.23
C THR A 151 -10.99 -6.48 19.67
N GLY A 152 -10.09 -6.09 18.76
CA GLY A 152 -8.68 -5.83 19.09
C GLY A 152 -8.49 -4.72 20.12
N MET A 153 -9.26 -3.63 20.03
CA MET A 153 -9.23 -2.55 21.02
C MET A 153 -9.73 -3.00 22.40
N ARG A 154 -10.81 -3.81 22.46
CA ARG A 154 -11.29 -4.39 23.73
C ARG A 154 -10.25 -5.29 24.38
N HIS A 155 -9.59 -6.15 23.60
CA HIS A 155 -8.53 -7.03 24.10
C HIS A 155 -7.29 -6.27 24.62
N THR A 156 -7.07 -5.05 24.14
CA THR A 156 -6.00 -4.18 24.65
C THR A 156 -6.46 -3.27 25.81
N GLY A 157 -7.64 -3.52 26.38
CA GLY A 157 -8.15 -2.84 27.56
C GLY A 157 -8.74 -1.45 27.29
N ARG A 158 -9.04 -1.11 26.04
CA ARG A 158 -9.66 0.18 25.70
C ARG A 158 -11.12 0.24 26.16
N THR A 159 -11.51 1.38 26.72
CA THR A 159 -12.90 1.62 27.15
C THR A 159 -13.84 1.70 25.95
N GLN A 160 -15.12 1.42 26.17
CA GLN A 160 -16.14 1.53 25.12
C GLN A 160 -16.24 2.95 24.57
N ASP A 161 -16.15 3.98 25.43
CA ASP A 161 -16.16 5.38 25.01
C ASP A 161 -14.99 5.74 24.09
N TYR A 162 -13.79 5.22 24.39
CA TYR A 162 -12.63 5.42 23.52
C TYR A 162 -12.77 4.69 22.19
N ILE A 163 -13.32 3.48 22.20
CA ILE A 163 -13.60 2.75 20.95
C ILE A 163 -14.58 3.53 20.09
N GLU A 164 -15.63 4.10 20.69
CA GLU A 164 -16.64 4.86 19.96
C GLU A 164 -16.12 6.21 19.46
N SER A 165 -15.26 6.89 20.23
CA SER A 165 -14.63 8.13 19.76
C SER A 165 -13.76 7.90 18.51
N VAL A 166 -13.13 6.72 18.40
CA VAL A 166 -12.25 6.34 17.29
C VAL A 166 -12.99 5.71 16.11
N LEU A 167 -13.94 4.79 16.34
CA LEU A 167 -14.60 3.97 15.30
C LEU A 167 -16.07 4.33 15.04
N GLY A 168 -16.64 5.28 15.79
CA GLY A 168 -18.03 5.71 15.62
C GLY A 168 -18.24 6.64 14.42
N ASP A 169 -17.20 7.34 13.99
CA ASP A 169 -17.24 8.21 12.82
C ASP A 169 -15.83 8.34 12.22
N TYR A 170 -15.50 7.49 11.26
CA TYR A 170 -14.17 7.41 10.68
C TYR A 170 -14.18 7.19 9.18
N PHE A 171 -13.13 7.66 8.53
CA PHE A 171 -12.77 7.30 7.16
C PHE A 171 -11.84 6.09 7.19
N GLU A 172 -12.21 5.03 6.47
CA GLU A 172 -11.35 3.86 6.27
C GLU A 172 -10.46 4.12 5.05
N LEU A 173 -9.17 4.34 5.29
CA LEU A 173 -8.18 4.34 4.21
C LEU A 173 -7.90 2.89 3.80
N THR A 174 -8.63 2.44 2.79
CA THR A 174 -8.64 1.05 2.35
C THR A 174 -7.36 0.69 1.59
N GLU A 175 -6.94 1.53 0.64
CA GLU A 175 -5.78 1.24 -0.21
C GLU A 175 -4.96 2.51 -0.46
N LEU A 176 -3.63 2.36 -0.46
CA LEU A 176 -2.67 3.41 -0.81
C LEU A 176 -1.42 2.76 -1.42
N HIS A 177 -1.25 2.89 -2.74
CA HIS A 177 -0.19 2.23 -3.48
C HIS A 177 0.45 3.17 -4.49
N VAL A 178 1.77 3.03 -4.65
CA VAL A 178 2.55 3.64 -5.71
C VAL A 178 3.47 2.57 -6.26
N ARG A 179 3.56 2.49 -7.59
CA ARG A 179 4.46 1.58 -8.30
C ARG A 179 5.88 1.62 -7.73
N PRO A 180 6.53 0.47 -7.48
CA PRO A 180 7.84 0.43 -6.80
C PRO A 180 8.95 1.26 -7.48
N ASP A 181 8.97 1.30 -8.81
CA ASP A 181 9.99 1.95 -9.64
C ASP A 181 9.95 3.49 -9.60
N ILE A 182 8.90 4.07 -9.02
CA ILE A 182 8.71 5.53 -8.91
C ILE A 182 8.40 5.98 -7.47
N GLN A 183 8.66 5.11 -6.48
CA GLN A 183 8.55 5.47 -5.08
C GLN A 183 9.66 6.43 -4.66
N GLY A 184 9.43 7.19 -3.58
CA GLY A 184 10.40 8.17 -3.08
C GLY A 184 10.24 9.57 -3.68
N LEU A 185 9.31 9.77 -4.61
CA LEU A 185 9.02 11.06 -5.26
C LEU A 185 7.88 11.85 -4.59
N GLY A 186 7.53 11.54 -3.34
CA GLY A 186 6.46 12.24 -2.61
C GLY A 186 5.02 11.94 -3.08
N LEU A 187 4.83 11.03 -4.05
CA LEU A 187 3.51 10.70 -4.61
C LEU A 187 2.54 10.11 -3.57
N GLY A 188 3.01 9.17 -2.74
CA GLY A 188 2.17 8.58 -1.68
C GLY A 188 1.68 9.61 -0.66
N ARG A 189 2.53 10.58 -0.32
CA ARG A 189 2.16 11.73 0.53
C ARG A 189 1.11 12.61 -0.14
N SER A 190 1.28 12.89 -1.42
CA SER A 190 0.35 13.73 -2.17
C SER A 190 -1.02 13.05 -2.36
N LEU A 191 -1.02 11.75 -2.66
CA LEU A 191 -2.24 10.92 -2.71
C LEU A 191 -2.98 10.94 -1.37
N LEU A 192 -2.26 10.65 -0.27
CA LEU A 192 -2.84 10.61 1.08
C LEU A 192 -3.42 11.97 1.48
N TYR A 193 -2.68 13.06 1.27
CA TYR A 193 -3.16 14.41 1.56
C TYR A 193 -4.42 14.74 0.76
N ARG A 194 -4.40 14.52 -0.56
CA ARG A 194 -5.53 14.87 -1.45
C ARG A 194 -6.77 14.05 -1.14
N LEU A 195 -6.61 12.79 -0.72
CA LEU A 195 -7.71 11.94 -0.28
C LEU A 195 -8.33 12.43 1.04
N LEU A 196 -7.52 12.96 1.97
CA LEU A 196 -7.94 13.26 3.34
C LEU A 196 -8.28 14.73 3.62
N ARG A 197 -7.78 15.68 2.81
CA ARG A 197 -7.83 17.13 3.10
C ARG A 197 -9.25 17.68 3.31
N ASP A 198 -10.25 17.10 2.65
CA ASP A 198 -11.64 17.58 2.66
C ASP A 198 -12.57 16.64 3.44
N ARG A 199 -12.02 15.65 4.16
CA ARG A 199 -12.80 14.70 4.95
C ARG A 199 -13.35 15.34 6.22
N THR A 200 -14.60 15.00 6.54
CA THR A 200 -15.34 15.55 7.68
C THR A 200 -15.50 14.57 8.83
N GLU A 201 -15.13 13.30 8.65
CA GLU A 201 -15.12 12.32 9.74
C GLU A 201 -14.18 12.76 10.86
N ARG A 202 -14.42 12.25 12.08
CA ARG A 202 -13.54 12.55 13.22
C ARG A 202 -12.16 11.94 13.11
N THR A 203 -12.04 10.78 12.49
CA THR A 203 -10.78 10.03 12.39
C THR A 203 -10.59 9.40 11.01
N VAL A 204 -9.33 9.09 10.68
CA VAL A 204 -8.97 8.17 9.60
C VAL A 204 -8.26 6.98 10.20
N LEU A 205 -8.57 5.78 9.70
CA LEU A 205 -7.89 4.54 10.11
C LEU A 205 -7.46 3.70 8.90
N LEU A 206 -6.41 2.91 9.12
CA LEU A 206 -5.91 1.91 8.18
C LEU A 206 -5.33 0.72 8.93
N SER A 207 -5.22 -0.41 8.24
CA SER A 207 -4.37 -1.53 8.66
C SER A 207 -3.12 -1.63 7.80
N THR A 208 -1.97 -1.87 8.41
CA THR A 208 -0.70 -2.08 7.71
C THR A 208 0.05 -3.26 8.33
N PRO A 209 0.71 -4.12 7.53
CA PRO A 209 1.56 -5.18 8.06
C PRO A 209 2.63 -4.60 8.98
N GLU A 210 2.87 -5.26 10.11
CA GLU A 210 4.01 -4.94 10.96
C GLU A 210 5.31 -5.36 10.27
N VAL A 211 6.31 -4.50 10.38
CA VAL A 211 7.68 -4.80 9.93
C VAL A 211 8.64 -4.50 11.08
N PRO A 212 9.76 -5.23 11.21
CA PRO A 212 10.74 -4.97 12.25
C PRO A 212 11.17 -3.50 12.26
N GLY A 213 11.11 -2.87 13.44
CA GLY A 213 11.52 -1.48 13.62
C GLY A 213 10.72 -0.44 12.82
N GLU A 214 9.55 -0.80 12.28
CA GLU A 214 8.78 0.07 11.38
C GLU A 214 9.57 0.50 10.12
N ASP A 215 10.59 -0.29 9.74
CA ASP A 215 11.53 0.06 8.67
C ASP A 215 10.99 -0.22 7.26
N ASN A 216 9.95 0.51 6.88
CA ASN A 216 9.53 0.60 5.49
C ASN A 216 8.99 2.01 5.13
N ARG A 217 8.69 2.22 3.85
CA ARG A 217 8.19 3.51 3.35
C ARG A 217 6.79 3.83 3.86
N ALA A 218 5.92 2.83 4.03
CA ALA A 218 4.54 3.02 4.47
C ALA A 218 4.48 3.53 5.92
N TRP A 219 5.20 2.87 6.83
CA TRP A 219 5.33 3.29 8.22
C TRP A 219 5.90 4.70 8.34
N ARG A 220 7.00 5.01 7.66
CA ARG A 220 7.55 6.38 7.64
C ARG A 220 6.55 7.41 7.13
N LEU A 221 5.79 7.08 6.08
CA LEU A 221 4.72 7.96 5.58
C LEU A 221 3.66 8.20 6.66
N TYR A 222 3.09 7.14 7.23
CA TYR A 222 2.03 7.25 8.24
C TYR A 222 2.50 8.02 9.48
N ARG A 223 3.71 7.75 9.98
CA ARG A 223 4.30 8.51 11.09
C ARG A 223 4.52 9.97 10.74
N SER A 224 5.00 10.28 9.53
CA SER A 224 5.16 11.67 9.07
C SER A 224 3.84 12.41 8.86
N PHE A 225 2.74 11.67 8.72
CA PHE A 225 1.38 12.20 8.73
C PHE A 225 0.76 12.20 10.12
N GLY A 226 1.48 11.82 11.18
CA GLY A 226 0.95 11.82 12.55
C GLY A 226 -0.07 10.71 12.83
N PHE A 227 -0.01 9.58 12.14
CA PHE A 227 -0.77 8.39 12.52
C PHE A 227 -0.16 7.75 13.78
N VAL A 228 -1.04 7.39 14.71
CA VAL A 228 -0.73 6.76 15.99
C VAL A 228 -1.31 5.35 16.07
N ASP A 229 -0.82 4.59 17.04
CA ASP A 229 -1.20 3.20 17.21
C ASP A 229 -2.59 3.07 17.84
N VAL A 230 -3.49 2.36 17.16
CA VAL A 230 -4.81 1.99 17.70
C VAL A 230 -4.75 0.57 18.25
N VAL A 231 -4.25 -0.37 17.45
CA VAL A 231 -4.01 -1.77 17.82
C VAL A 231 -2.67 -2.22 17.23
N ARG A 232 -1.89 -2.99 18.00
CA ARG A 232 -0.61 -3.57 17.57
C ARG A 232 -0.63 -5.07 17.66
N ARG A 233 0.15 -5.73 16.80
CA ARG A 233 0.36 -7.17 16.71
C ARG A 233 -0.98 -7.92 16.56
N PHE A 234 -1.91 -7.32 15.84
CA PHE A 234 -3.23 -7.88 15.58
C PHE A 234 -3.12 -8.90 14.43
N VAL A 235 -3.72 -10.07 14.61
CA VAL A 235 -3.77 -11.10 13.56
C VAL A 235 -5.20 -11.15 13.06
N PHE A 236 -5.40 -10.81 11.78
CA PHE A 236 -6.70 -10.88 11.14
C PHE A 236 -7.04 -12.34 10.83
N THR A 237 -8.33 -12.70 10.85
CA THR A 237 -8.75 -14.02 10.40
C THR A 237 -8.47 -14.14 8.89
N GLY A 238 -7.62 -15.09 8.51
CA GLY A 238 -7.18 -15.30 7.13
C GLY A 238 -5.67 -15.06 6.94
N ASP A 239 -5.10 -14.05 7.61
CA ASP A 239 -3.70 -13.64 7.42
C ASP A 239 -2.91 -13.84 8.72
N ALA A 240 -1.91 -14.73 8.67
CA ALA A 240 -1.08 -15.04 9.83
C ALA A 240 -0.07 -13.94 10.19
N ARG A 241 0.12 -12.93 9.34
CA ARG A 241 1.05 -11.84 9.61
C ARG A 241 0.49 -10.94 10.72
N PRO A 242 1.35 -10.38 11.59
CA PRO A 242 0.94 -9.33 12.50
C PRO A 242 0.68 -8.03 11.74
N PHE A 243 -0.44 -7.38 12.04
CA PHE A 243 -0.81 -6.06 11.56
C PHE A 243 -0.86 -5.07 12.71
N ALA A 244 -0.60 -3.81 12.35
CA ALA A 244 -1.02 -2.67 13.14
C ALA A 244 -2.28 -2.06 12.54
N VAL A 245 -3.17 -1.60 13.40
CA VAL A 245 -4.21 -0.65 13.04
C VAL A 245 -3.71 0.71 13.49
N LEU A 246 -3.59 1.63 12.54
CA LEU A 246 -3.17 3.00 12.78
C LEU A 246 -4.36 3.94 12.61
N GLY A 247 -4.36 5.02 13.37
CA GLY A 247 -5.41 6.01 13.35
C GLY A 247 -4.87 7.42 13.52
N ARG A 248 -5.65 8.40 13.06
CA ARG A 248 -5.37 9.82 13.24
C ARG A 248 -6.68 10.60 13.31
N THR A 249 -6.67 11.71 14.03
CA THR A 249 -7.76 12.69 14.03
C THR A 249 -7.82 13.46 12.71
N LEU A 250 -9.03 13.77 12.28
CA LEU A 250 -9.35 14.67 11.19
C LEU A 250 -10.13 15.88 11.74
N PRO A 251 -10.17 17.03 11.05
CA PRO A 251 -9.55 17.32 9.74
C PRO A 251 -8.01 17.37 9.79
N LEU A 252 -7.36 17.28 8.63
CA LEU A 252 -5.91 17.43 8.54
C LEU A 252 -5.49 18.86 8.90
N GLU A 253 -4.38 19.01 9.62
CA GLU A 253 -3.80 20.32 9.85
C GLU A 253 -3.21 20.90 8.53
N PRO A 254 -3.35 22.20 8.27
CA PRO A 254 -2.92 22.81 7.00
C PRO A 254 -1.44 22.60 6.65
N HIS A 255 -0.56 22.50 7.66
CA HIS A 255 0.88 22.32 7.46
C HIS A 255 1.27 20.95 6.87
N LEU A 256 0.34 20.00 6.81
CA LEU A 256 0.58 18.69 6.18
C LEU A 256 0.49 18.73 4.65
N ALA A 257 0.01 19.83 4.07
CA ALA A 257 -0.02 20.04 2.64
C ALA A 257 1.36 19.77 2.00
N PRO A 258 1.43 18.97 0.92
CA PRO A 258 2.64 18.86 0.11
C PRO A 258 3.05 20.26 -0.36
N PRO A 259 4.36 20.55 -0.47
CA PRO A 259 4.80 21.78 -1.12
C PRO A 259 4.18 21.85 -2.51
N ALA A 260 3.68 23.03 -2.89
CA ALA A 260 3.13 23.24 -4.22
C ALA A 260 4.18 22.81 -5.26
N SER A 261 3.82 21.89 -6.14
CA SER A 261 4.61 21.59 -7.33
C SER A 261 4.68 22.86 -8.15
N THR A 262 5.83 23.54 -8.14
CA THR A 262 6.15 24.65 -9.04
C THR A 262 6.20 24.12 -10.48
N GLY A 263 5.05 24.04 -11.14
CA GLY A 263 4.97 23.97 -12.60
C GLY A 263 4.93 25.39 -13.17
N PRO A 264 5.56 25.66 -14.33
CA PRO A 264 5.56 27.00 -14.91
C PRO A 264 4.14 27.42 -15.31
N SER A 265 3.84 28.69 -15.07
CA SER A 265 2.64 29.39 -15.56
C SER A 265 2.66 29.56 -17.07
#